data_AF-A0A8T1S3N8-F1
#
_entry.id   AF-A0A8T1S3N8-F1
#
_cell.length_a   1.000
_cell.length_b   1.000
_cell.length_c   1.000
_cell.angle_alpha   90.00
_cell.angle_beta   90.00
_cell.angle_gamma   90.00
#
_symmetry.space_group_name_H-M   'P 1'
#
loop_
_entity.id
_entity.type
_entity.pdbx_description
1 polymer ?
#
loop_
_entity_poly.entity_id
_entity_poly.type
_entity_poly.pdbx_seq_one_letter_code
_entity_poly.pdbx_strand_id
1 'polypeptide(L)'
;MGASHQGGVGGVSPSGSPRRERVAVLLVDTEGSMDIESNKETSIKLSALSMLLSSYQILNIGRQVKDPDLEYLEMFVQVAEVVGEAYGLEPIQHLDLLVRDWSSSRVLGAEGGEQHLRHVRQMLEATSPCKHPKALEVLSRSSSCCYLMPFPGKQISTGSEGTLRDMDEDFRESLRDYVTALVGSASQQIQRDRHGELLTGMQLAEKIKNVSDVMKKHCSGFSSPCQMAITFHNQRALDSAGKDQAVFLKEKDGNSRNMFKCLKVQPSEMAKLFVERRRQVLRWCRTDMREPAPETEAQLTELEAELTREAETFLDSYRKRFKKFSILGGAGALFL
;
A
#
# COMPACT_ATOMS: atom_id res chain seq x y z
N MET A 1 -6.38 45.76 30.65
CA MET A 1 -7.47 46.22 29.76
C MET A 1 -7.06 45.85 28.33
N GLY A 2 -7.84 45.19 27.47
CA GLY A 2 -9.19 44.60 27.53
C GLY A 2 -9.59 44.33 26.06
N ALA A 3 -9.83 43.08 25.64
CA ALA A 3 -11.16 42.45 25.53
C ALA A 3 -12.15 43.24 24.64
N SER A 4 -12.83 42.72 23.60
CA SER A 4 -12.81 41.42 22.86
C SER A 4 -13.28 41.72 21.40
N HIS A 5 -13.86 40.90 20.50
CA HIS A 5 -14.35 39.50 20.38
C HIS A 5 -14.60 39.25 18.85
N GLN A 6 -14.91 38.08 18.27
CA GLN A 6 -15.10 36.68 18.72
C GLN A 6 -13.88 35.83 18.22
N GLY A 7 -13.86 34.55 17.83
CA GLY A 7 -14.82 33.43 17.69
C GLY A 7 -15.49 33.30 16.30
N GLY A 8 -15.76 32.11 15.73
CA GLY A 8 -15.42 30.74 16.15
C GLY A 8 -16.60 29.74 16.09
N VAL A 9 -16.54 28.72 15.22
CA VAL A 9 -17.59 27.68 15.10
C VAL A 9 -16.98 26.28 14.98
N GLY A 10 -16.95 25.55 16.10
CA GLY A 10 -16.75 24.09 16.14
C GLY A 10 -18.07 23.39 16.43
N GLY A 11 -18.39 22.31 15.70
CA GLY A 11 -19.68 21.61 15.82
C GLY A 11 -19.77 20.75 17.08
N VAL A 12 -20.50 21.23 18.09
CA VAL A 12 -20.77 20.49 19.35
C VAL A 12 -21.94 19.52 19.17
N SER A 13 -21.87 18.35 19.82
CA SER A 13 -22.97 17.36 19.88
C SER A 13 -23.63 17.38 21.27
N PRO A 14 -24.93 17.02 21.42
CA PRO A 14 -25.75 17.42 22.59
C PRO A 14 -25.38 16.83 23.97
N SER A 15 -24.33 16.02 24.06
CA SER A 15 -23.80 15.45 25.29
C SER A 15 -22.34 15.86 25.45
N GLY A 16 -22.02 16.63 26.50
CA GLY A 16 -20.74 17.32 26.71
C GLY A 16 -19.49 16.46 26.97
N SER A 17 -19.50 15.18 26.60
CA SER A 17 -18.27 14.39 26.46
C SER A 17 -17.45 14.90 25.26
N PRO A 18 -16.11 15.00 25.35
CA PRO A 18 -15.31 15.15 24.14
C PRO A 18 -15.61 13.98 23.19
N ARG A 19 -15.58 14.23 21.87
CA ARG A 19 -15.74 13.15 20.88
C ARG A 19 -14.57 12.18 21.03
N ARG A 20 -14.79 11.05 21.71
CA ARG A 20 -13.89 9.90 21.63
C ARG A 20 -13.87 9.42 20.18
N GLU A 21 -12.78 9.71 19.49
CA GLU A 21 -12.51 9.12 18.18
C GLU A 21 -12.46 7.60 18.34
N ARG A 22 -13.21 6.90 17.50
CA ARG A 22 -13.33 5.44 17.56
C ARG A 22 -12.42 4.83 16.53
N VAL A 23 -11.23 4.41 16.96
CA VAL A 23 -10.31 3.61 16.15
C VAL A 23 -10.88 2.20 16.00
N ALA A 24 -10.83 1.66 14.79
CA ALA A 24 -11.06 0.24 14.53
C ALA A 24 -9.71 -0.46 14.47
N VAL A 25 -9.52 -1.50 15.28
CA VAL A 25 -8.28 -2.29 15.29
C VAL A 25 -8.49 -3.53 14.43
N LEU A 26 -7.59 -3.74 13.47
CA LEU A 26 -7.48 -4.98 12.71
C LEU A 26 -6.23 -5.72 13.20
N LEU A 27 -6.39 -6.99 13.56
CA LEU A 27 -5.26 -7.90 13.79
C LEU A 27 -5.14 -8.79 12.55
N VAL A 28 -3.93 -8.90 12.02
CA VAL A 28 -3.59 -9.75 10.88
C VAL A 28 -2.52 -10.72 11.35
N ASP A 29 -2.83 -12.02 11.29
CA ASP A 29 -1.83 -13.07 11.43
C ASP A 29 -1.27 -13.43 10.05
N THR A 30 0.01 -13.72 9.97
CA THR A 30 0.74 -14.04 8.73
C THR A 30 1.46 -15.36 8.86
N GLU A 31 0.70 -16.40 9.23
CA GLU A 31 1.14 -17.79 9.30
C GLU A 31 1.96 -18.18 8.06
N GLY A 32 3.14 -18.76 8.27
CA GLY A 32 4.03 -19.20 7.20
C GLY A 32 4.74 -18.08 6.39
N SER A 33 4.48 -16.79 6.61
CA SER A 33 5.05 -15.73 5.75
C SER A 33 6.57 -15.55 5.86
N MET A 34 7.19 -16.13 6.91
CA MET A 34 8.63 -16.25 7.09
C MET A 34 9.17 -17.65 6.77
N ASP A 35 8.31 -18.66 6.54
CA ASP A 35 8.73 -19.91 5.92
C ASP A 35 8.85 -19.69 4.40
N ILE A 36 10.06 -19.31 4.03
CA ILE A 36 10.43 -18.94 2.66
C ILE A 36 10.91 -20.18 1.88
N GLU A 37 11.10 -21.33 2.54
CA GLU A 37 11.52 -22.58 1.89
C GLU A 37 10.36 -23.33 1.24
N SER A 38 9.15 -23.31 1.83
CA SER A 38 7.99 -24.04 1.30
C SER A 38 7.28 -23.35 0.13
N ASN A 39 7.12 -22.01 0.14
CA ASN A 39 6.49 -21.26 -0.94
C ASN A 39 7.01 -19.81 -1.06
N LYS A 40 8.31 -19.68 -1.34
CA LYS A 40 9.06 -18.41 -1.45
C LYS A 40 8.28 -17.24 -2.03
N GLU A 41 7.67 -17.40 -3.21
CA GLU A 41 6.99 -16.29 -3.89
C GLU A 41 5.72 -15.83 -3.16
N THR A 42 4.98 -16.76 -2.54
CA THR A 42 3.78 -16.43 -1.75
C THR A 42 4.15 -15.84 -0.40
N SER A 43 5.16 -16.39 0.28
CA SER A 43 5.68 -15.86 1.54
C SER A 43 6.21 -14.43 1.38
N ILE A 44 6.91 -14.13 0.28
CA ILE A 44 7.34 -12.77 -0.08
C ILE A 44 6.14 -11.83 -0.27
N LYS A 45 5.12 -12.25 -1.05
CA LYS A 45 3.92 -11.44 -1.28
C LYS A 45 3.18 -11.12 0.02
N LEU A 46 3.01 -12.10 0.91
CA LEU A 46 2.30 -11.93 2.18
C LEU A 46 3.06 -11.05 3.17
N SER A 47 4.38 -11.24 3.32
CA SER A 47 5.20 -10.42 4.22
C SER A 47 5.32 -8.97 3.74
N ALA A 48 5.52 -8.75 2.43
CA ALA A 48 5.53 -7.39 1.86
C ALA A 48 4.15 -6.71 1.94
N LEU A 49 3.04 -7.46 1.75
CA LEU A 49 1.69 -6.95 2.02
C LEU A 49 1.52 -6.50 3.48
N SER A 50 2.00 -7.31 4.44
CA SER A 50 1.87 -7.03 5.87
C SER A 50 2.54 -5.70 6.21
N MET A 51 3.78 -5.52 5.75
CA MET A 51 4.56 -4.28 5.93
C MET A 51 3.98 -3.05 5.22
N LEU A 52 3.26 -3.26 4.11
CA LEU A 52 2.62 -2.22 3.30
C LEU A 52 1.26 -1.77 3.88
N LEU A 53 0.52 -2.67 4.53
CA LEU A 53 -0.86 -2.45 4.98
C LEU A 53 -1.00 -2.19 6.48
N SER A 54 0.00 -2.58 7.28
CA SER A 54 -0.02 -2.45 8.73
C SER A 54 0.56 -1.11 9.21
N SER A 55 -0.12 -0.48 10.16
CA SER A 55 0.41 0.69 10.88
C SER A 55 1.44 0.29 11.93
N TYR A 56 1.37 -0.96 12.39
CA TYR A 56 2.23 -1.55 13.40
C TYR A 56 2.63 -2.95 12.93
N GLN A 57 3.84 -3.10 12.42
CA GLN A 57 4.39 -4.40 12.06
C GLN A 57 5.07 -5.01 13.28
N ILE A 58 4.70 -6.24 13.65
CA ILE A 58 5.51 -7.07 14.55
C ILE A 58 6.30 -8.05 13.67
N LEU A 59 7.61 -8.09 13.82
CA LEU A 59 8.49 -9.08 13.17
C LEU A 59 9.01 -10.04 14.26
N ASN A 60 8.42 -11.23 14.30
CA ASN A 60 8.71 -12.26 15.30
C ASN A 60 9.96 -13.08 14.90
N ILE A 61 11.09 -12.87 15.61
CA ILE A 61 12.41 -13.41 15.29
C ILE A 61 12.83 -14.47 16.33
N GLY A 62 13.45 -15.57 15.89
CA GLY A 62 13.90 -16.66 16.78
C GLY A 62 15.29 -16.46 17.38
N ARG A 63 15.37 -16.38 18.72
CA ARG A 63 16.55 -16.31 19.61
C ARG A 63 17.40 -15.04 19.53
N GLN A 64 17.73 -14.60 18.34
CA GLN A 64 18.49 -13.37 18.06
C GLN A 64 18.30 -12.97 16.59
N VAL A 65 18.47 -11.68 16.29
CA VAL A 65 18.56 -11.20 14.90
C VAL A 65 19.85 -11.75 14.25
N LYS A 66 19.73 -12.24 13.02
CA LYS A 66 20.83 -12.79 12.20
C LYS A 66 20.82 -12.16 10.80
N ASP A 67 21.88 -12.41 10.05
CA ASP A 67 22.04 -11.93 8.68
C ASP A 67 20.88 -12.32 7.72
N PRO A 68 20.29 -13.54 7.77
CA PRO A 68 19.10 -13.84 6.97
C PRO A 68 17.83 -13.09 7.41
N ASP A 69 17.65 -12.84 8.72
CA ASP A 69 16.51 -12.07 9.22
C ASP A 69 16.57 -10.61 8.68
N LEU A 70 17.79 -10.07 8.55
CA LEU A 70 18.07 -8.77 7.96
C LEU A 70 17.94 -8.76 6.44
N GLU A 71 18.36 -9.81 5.74
CA GLU A 71 18.17 -9.98 4.29
C GLU A 71 16.68 -10.04 3.92
N TYR A 72 15.86 -10.70 4.74
CA TYR A 72 14.41 -10.72 4.55
C TYR A 72 13.77 -9.36 4.86
N LEU A 73 14.21 -8.65 5.91
CA LEU A 73 13.74 -7.30 6.21
C LEU A 73 14.08 -6.33 5.06
N GLU A 74 15.33 -6.31 4.58
CA GLU A 74 15.81 -5.55 3.42
C GLU A 74 14.88 -5.75 2.21
N MET A 75 14.64 -7.03 1.88
CA MET A 75 13.80 -7.45 0.76
C MET A 75 12.35 -7.00 0.90
N PHE A 76 11.73 -7.16 2.08
CA PHE A 76 10.33 -6.76 2.28
C PHE A 76 10.15 -5.25 2.31
N VAL A 77 11.07 -4.50 2.93
CA VAL A 77 11.08 -3.03 2.91
C VAL A 77 11.14 -2.53 1.46
N GLN A 78 12.10 -3.03 0.67
CA GLN A 78 12.29 -2.65 -0.72
C GLN A 78 11.04 -2.93 -1.60
N VAL A 79 10.34 -4.05 -1.38
CA VAL A 79 9.08 -4.34 -2.08
C VAL A 79 7.94 -3.44 -1.59
N ALA A 80 7.82 -3.24 -0.27
CA ALA A 80 6.75 -2.45 0.34
C ALA A 80 6.86 -0.95 0.00
N GLU A 81 8.06 -0.38 -0.17
CA GLU A 81 8.27 0.98 -0.67
C GLU A 81 7.81 1.15 -2.12
N VAL A 82 8.30 0.30 -3.03
CA VAL A 82 7.99 0.40 -4.46
C VAL A 82 6.50 0.20 -4.72
N VAL A 83 5.85 -0.75 -4.03
CA VAL A 83 4.39 -0.92 -4.12
C VAL A 83 3.67 0.22 -3.38
N GLY A 84 4.14 0.64 -2.21
CA GLY A 84 3.53 1.72 -1.42
C GLY A 84 3.38 3.02 -2.19
N GLU A 85 4.42 3.41 -2.94
CA GLU A 85 4.40 4.59 -3.79
C GLU A 85 3.23 4.58 -4.79
N ALA A 86 3.01 3.44 -5.47
CA ALA A 86 2.01 3.27 -6.52
C ALA A 86 0.56 3.21 -5.99
N TYR A 87 0.34 2.63 -4.81
CA TYR A 87 -0.99 2.50 -4.19
C TYR A 87 -1.30 3.60 -3.15
N GLY A 88 -0.37 4.55 -2.98
CA GLY A 88 -0.53 5.70 -2.09
C GLY A 88 -0.49 5.33 -0.61
N LEU A 89 0.39 4.42 -0.22
CA LEU A 89 0.55 3.92 1.15
C LEU A 89 1.96 4.26 1.65
N GLU A 90 2.06 4.64 2.91
CA GLU A 90 3.34 4.74 3.64
C GLU A 90 3.59 3.37 4.31
N PRO A 91 4.61 2.60 3.90
CA PRO A 91 4.92 1.30 4.50
C PRO A 91 5.64 1.45 5.85
N ILE A 92 5.44 0.47 6.73
CA ILE A 92 6.19 0.29 7.99
C ILE A 92 6.20 1.58 8.84
N GLN A 93 5.00 1.96 9.30
CA GLN A 93 4.81 3.20 10.07
C GLN A 93 5.39 3.06 11.49
N HIS A 94 5.20 1.88 12.11
CA HIS A 94 5.89 1.41 13.31
C HIS A 94 6.36 -0.05 13.11
N LEU A 95 7.52 -0.42 13.64
CA LEU A 95 8.10 -1.76 13.59
C LEU A 95 8.60 -2.24 14.96
N ASP A 96 8.10 -3.38 15.42
CA ASP A 96 8.65 -4.10 16.57
C ASP A 96 9.44 -5.34 16.12
N LEU A 97 10.72 -5.39 16.48
CA LEU A 97 11.48 -6.65 16.49
C LEU A 97 11.18 -7.44 17.78
N LEU A 98 10.23 -8.38 17.71
CA LEU A 98 9.91 -9.27 18.83
C LEU A 98 10.84 -10.49 18.79
N VAL A 99 11.93 -10.45 19.56
CA VAL A 99 12.90 -11.54 19.63
C VAL A 99 12.45 -12.55 20.69
N ARG A 100 12.12 -13.77 20.25
CA ARG A 100 11.63 -14.89 21.06
C ARG A 100 12.77 -15.74 21.60
N ASP A 101 12.54 -16.48 22.67
CA ASP A 101 13.49 -17.43 23.26
C ASP A 101 14.85 -16.78 23.62
N TRP A 102 14.84 -15.51 24.00
CA TRP A 102 16.06 -14.78 24.35
C TRP A 102 16.72 -15.38 25.60
N SER A 103 18.03 -15.62 25.51
CA SER A 103 18.82 -16.24 26.59
C SER A 103 20.23 -15.66 26.75
N SER A 104 20.62 -14.67 25.93
CA SER A 104 21.99 -14.13 25.88
C SER A 104 22.27 -13.02 26.90
N SER A 105 21.24 -12.50 27.59
CA SER A 105 21.36 -11.48 28.65
C SER A 105 20.20 -11.62 29.64
N ARG A 106 20.41 -11.14 30.88
CA ARG A 106 19.36 -11.04 31.92
C ARG A 106 18.44 -9.82 31.77
N VAL A 107 18.84 -8.83 30.96
CA VAL A 107 17.98 -7.68 30.67
C VAL A 107 17.00 -8.10 29.58
N LEU A 108 15.72 -8.20 29.94
CA LEU A 108 14.62 -8.60 29.07
C LEU A 108 13.79 -7.39 28.60
N GLY A 109 12.75 -7.67 27.83
CA GLY A 109 11.73 -6.70 27.43
C GLY A 109 12.26 -5.55 26.58
N ALA A 110 11.66 -4.37 26.75
CA ALA A 110 11.97 -3.18 25.97
C ALA A 110 13.38 -2.60 26.28
N GLU A 111 13.84 -2.67 27.54
CA GLU A 111 15.17 -2.16 27.90
C GLU A 111 16.27 -3.02 27.25
N GLY A 112 16.16 -4.34 27.35
CA GLY A 112 17.08 -5.26 26.67
C GLY A 112 16.96 -5.13 25.15
N GLY A 113 15.75 -4.91 24.65
CA GLY A 113 15.47 -4.73 23.23
C GLY A 113 16.17 -3.51 22.63
N GLU A 114 16.09 -2.35 23.28
CA GLU A 114 16.81 -1.14 22.83
C GLU A 114 18.34 -1.29 22.96
N GLN A 115 18.84 -2.12 23.88
CA GLN A 115 20.27 -2.50 23.91
C GLN A 115 20.63 -3.40 22.70
N HIS A 116 19.82 -4.41 22.38
CA HIS A 116 20.06 -5.31 21.26
C HIS A 116 19.91 -4.61 19.90
N LEU A 117 18.89 -3.79 19.71
CA LEU A 117 18.64 -3.01 18.49
C LEU A 117 19.78 -2.04 18.18
N ARG A 118 20.33 -1.37 19.20
CA ARG A 118 21.52 -0.53 19.06
C ARG A 118 22.74 -1.33 18.59
N HIS A 119 22.93 -2.55 19.10
CA HIS A 119 24.00 -3.43 18.63
C HIS A 119 23.77 -3.89 17.18
N VAL A 120 22.53 -4.21 16.78
CA VAL A 120 22.20 -4.55 15.39
C VAL A 120 22.47 -3.39 14.43
N ARG A 121 22.08 -2.15 14.79
CA ARG A 121 22.43 -0.94 14.02
C ARG A 121 23.95 -0.80 13.85
N GLN A 122 24.72 -0.91 14.94
CA GLN A 122 26.19 -0.85 14.90
C GLN A 122 26.83 -1.95 14.04
N MET A 123 26.30 -3.17 14.05
CA MET A 123 26.78 -4.27 13.21
C MET A 123 26.53 -4.02 11.72
N LEU A 124 25.40 -3.38 11.37
CA LEU A 124 25.10 -2.95 10.00
C LEU A 124 26.00 -1.80 9.55
N GLU A 125 26.18 -0.78 10.40
CA GLU A 125 27.02 0.40 10.17
C GLU A 125 28.52 0.05 10.03
N ALA A 126 29.00 -1.01 10.70
CA ALA A 126 30.39 -1.44 10.66
C ALA A 126 30.81 -2.03 9.29
N THR A 127 29.87 -2.34 8.40
CA THR A 127 30.15 -2.84 7.05
C THR A 127 30.04 -1.68 6.05
N SER A 128 31.07 -1.48 5.21
CA SER A 128 31.10 -0.41 4.20
C SER A 128 31.45 -0.96 2.82
N PRO A 129 30.54 -0.88 1.81
CA PRO A 129 29.15 -0.43 1.93
C PRO A 129 28.32 -1.36 2.85
N CYS A 130 27.25 -0.82 3.45
CA CYS A 130 26.37 -1.62 4.30
C CYS A 130 25.70 -2.73 3.48
N LYS A 131 25.63 -3.96 4.01
CA LYS A 131 25.00 -5.11 3.32
C LYS A 131 23.48 -4.93 3.18
N HIS A 132 22.83 -4.39 4.21
CA HIS A 132 21.37 -4.23 4.31
C HIS A 132 21.01 -2.76 4.61
N PRO A 133 21.13 -1.83 3.64
CA PRO A 133 20.89 -0.42 3.85
C PRO A 133 19.43 -0.07 4.17
N LYS A 134 18.43 -0.76 3.59
CA LYS A 134 17.01 -0.54 3.92
C LYS A 134 16.62 -1.11 5.28
N ALA A 135 17.19 -2.24 5.68
CA ALA A 135 17.07 -2.74 7.05
C ALA A 135 17.67 -1.72 8.03
N LEU A 136 18.85 -1.15 7.75
CA LEU A 136 19.45 -0.11 8.60
C LEU A 136 18.60 1.17 8.64
N GLU A 137 18.08 1.64 7.50
CA GLU A 137 17.20 2.82 7.40
C GLU A 137 15.95 2.65 8.27
N VAL A 138 15.20 1.56 8.05
CA VAL A 138 13.97 1.28 8.81
C VAL A 138 14.27 1.03 10.28
N LEU A 139 15.28 0.22 10.63
CA LEU A 139 15.63 -0.02 12.03
C LEU A 139 16.14 1.23 12.76
N SER A 140 16.56 2.27 12.04
CA SER A 140 17.00 3.55 12.63
C SER A 140 15.86 4.57 12.84
N ARG A 141 14.63 4.29 12.37
CA ARG A 141 13.44 5.12 12.66
C ARG A 141 13.17 5.14 14.17
N SER A 142 12.68 6.27 14.68
CA SER A 142 12.22 6.40 16.08
C SER A 142 10.93 5.62 16.38
N SER A 143 10.22 5.16 15.34
CA SER A 143 9.11 4.21 15.40
C SER A 143 9.54 2.75 15.19
N SER A 144 10.85 2.46 15.27
CA SER A 144 11.37 1.08 15.26
C SER A 144 11.91 0.72 16.64
N CYS A 145 11.28 -0.28 17.25
CA CYS A 145 11.56 -0.78 18.59
C CYS A 145 11.95 -2.27 18.55
N CYS A 146 12.40 -2.79 19.69
CA CYS A 146 12.70 -4.20 19.87
C CYS A 146 12.26 -4.64 21.27
N TYR A 147 11.85 -5.90 21.41
CA TYR A 147 11.43 -6.49 22.67
C TYR A 147 12.04 -7.89 22.82
N LEU A 148 12.76 -8.13 23.92
CA LEU A 148 13.38 -9.42 24.21
C LEU A 148 12.45 -10.26 25.08
N MET A 149 11.77 -11.21 24.45
CA MET A 149 10.89 -12.17 25.10
C MET A 149 11.69 -13.42 25.48
N PRO A 150 11.68 -13.87 26.74
CA PRO A 150 12.37 -15.09 27.16
C PRO A 150 11.73 -16.34 26.53
N PHE A 151 12.33 -17.51 26.79
CA PHE A 151 11.76 -18.80 26.41
C PHE A 151 10.47 -19.06 27.23
N PRO A 152 9.35 -19.50 26.62
CA PRO A 152 8.07 -19.57 27.32
C PRO A 152 7.95 -20.68 28.38
N GLY A 153 8.88 -21.63 28.42
CA GLY A 153 8.90 -22.74 29.36
C GLY A 153 8.64 -24.10 28.71
N LYS A 154 9.17 -25.16 29.31
CA LYS A 154 9.14 -26.50 28.69
C LYS A 154 7.74 -27.12 28.64
N GLN A 155 6.89 -26.82 29.64
CA GLN A 155 5.56 -27.43 29.74
C GLN A 155 4.68 -26.91 28.60
N ILE A 156 4.52 -25.60 28.46
CA ILE A 156 3.83 -24.95 27.33
C ILE A 156 4.44 -25.32 25.96
N SER A 157 5.76 -25.52 25.83
CA SER A 157 6.40 -25.94 24.57
C SER A 157 6.23 -27.42 24.19
N THR A 158 5.70 -28.26 25.09
CA THR A 158 5.47 -29.70 24.84
C THR A 158 4.02 -30.13 25.04
N GLY A 159 3.18 -29.25 25.58
CA GLY A 159 1.75 -29.46 25.78
C GLY A 159 0.93 -29.29 24.51
N SER A 160 -0.26 -29.90 24.49
CA SER A 160 -1.26 -29.73 23.44
C SER A 160 -2.22 -28.55 23.67
N GLU A 161 -2.19 -27.93 24.85
CA GLU A 161 -3.05 -26.80 25.23
C GLU A 161 -2.23 -25.60 25.71
N GLY A 162 -2.58 -24.41 25.22
CA GLY A 162 -1.85 -23.18 25.47
C GLY A 162 -2.19 -22.48 26.79
N THR A 163 -2.06 -23.15 27.94
CA THR A 163 -2.53 -22.57 29.22
C THR A 163 -1.50 -21.62 29.88
N LEU A 164 -1.99 -20.56 30.52
CA LEU A 164 -1.17 -19.58 31.25
C LEU A 164 -0.50 -20.16 32.52
N ARG A 165 -0.76 -21.42 32.89
CA ARG A 165 -0.13 -22.07 34.05
C ARG A 165 1.14 -22.82 33.69
N ASP A 166 1.26 -23.25 32.43
CA ASP A 166 2.36 -24.08 31.92
C ASP A 166 3.50 -23.24 31.33
N MET A 167 3.35 -21.91 31.40
CA MET A 167 4.34 -20.90 31.03
C MET A 167 5.18 -20.50 32.24
N ASP A 168 6.48 -20.31 32.02
CA ASP A 168 7.42 -19.82 33.03
C ASP A 168 7.09 -18.36 33.44
N GLU A 169 7.46 -17.97 34.67
CA GLU A 169 6.94 -16.76 35.32
C GLU A 169 7.45 -15.46 34.66
N ASP A 170 8.74 -15.41 34.31
CA ASP A 170 9.38 -14.29 33.60
C ASP A 170 8.79 -14.09 32.19
N PHE A 171 8.45 -15.17 31.48
CA PHE A 171 7.71 -15.09 30.22
C PHE A 171 6.31 -14.51 30.42
N ARG A 172 5.59 -14.92 31.47
CA ARG A 172 4.24 -14.40 31.76
C ARG A 172 4.24 -12.92 32.15
N GLU A 173 5.29 -12.46 32.82
CA GLU A 173 5.48 -11.03 33.11
C GLU A 173 5.85 -10.25 31.83
N SER A 174 6.80 -10.75 31.05
CA SER A 174 7.23 -10.15 29.77
C SER A 174 6.08 -10.09 28.75
N LEU A 175 5.26 -11.13 28.64
CA LEU A 175 4.09 -11.15 27.76
C LEU A 175 3.02 -10.15 28.22
N ARG A 176 2.81 -10.01 29.53
CA ARG A 176 1.87 -9.01 30.09
C ARG A 176 2.34 -7.59 29.78
N ASP A 177 3.61 -7.30 30.03
CA ASP A 177 4.21 -6.00 29.76
C ASP A 177 4.11 -5.63 28.27
N TYR A 178 4.58 -6.51 27.39
CA TYR A 178 4.52 -6.31 25.93
C TYR A 178 3.10 -6.04 25.42
N VAL A 179 2.14 -6.89 25.79
CA VAL A 179 0.74 -6.73 25.37
C VAL A 179 0.10 -5.46 25.95
N THR A 180 0.49 -5.05 27.17
CA THR A 180 0.01 -3.80 27.78
C THR A 180 0.54 -2.57 27.04
N ALA A 181 1.82 -2.56 26.66
CA ALA A 181 2.42 -1.49 25.87
C ALA A 181 1.83 -1.40 24.45
N LEU A 182 1.64 -2.55 23.78
CA LEU A 182 1.01 -2.65 22.47
C LEU A 182 -0.43 -2.11 22.48
N VAL A 183 -1.28 -2.60 23.40
CA VAL A 183 -2.68 -2.16 23.51
C VAL A 183 -2.79 -0.70 23.97
N GLY A 184 -1.87 -0.22 24.82
CA GLY A 184 -1.81 1.17 25.26
C GLY A 184 -1.48 2.15 24.11
N SER A 185 -0.55 1.77 23.23
CA SER A 185 -0.13 2.61 22.08
C SER A 185 -1.05 2.48 20.86
N ALA A 186 -1.80 1.39 20.69
CA ALA A 186 -2.65 1.11 19.52
C ALA A 186 -3.60 2.25 19.10
N SER A 187 -4.04 3.11 20.03
CA SER A 187 -4.89 4.28 19.72
C SER A 187 -4.16 5.41 18.96
N GLN A 188 -2.84 5.42 18.97
CA GLN A 188 -1.98 6.40 18.28
C GLN A 188 -1.48 5.85 16.92
N GLN A 189 -1.41 4.52 16.82
CA GLN A 189 -0.85 3.76 15.70
C GLN A 189 -1.90 3.53 14.59
N ILE A 190 -2.50 4.63 14.13
CA ILE A 190 -3.54 4.63 13.10
C ILE A 190 -2.89 4.72 11.71
N GLN A 191 -3.30 3.85 10.77
CA GLN A 191 -2.75 3.80 9.41
C GLN A 191 -2.90 5.13 8.68
N ARG A 192 -1.78 5.62 8.14
CA ARG A 192 -1.69 6.81 7.29
C ARG A 192 -1.48 6.47 5.83
N ASP A 193 -1.71 7.44 4.96
CA ASP A 193 -1.26 7.41 3.57
C ASP A 193 0.14 8.06 3.39
N ARG A 194 0.63 8.09 2.15
CA ARG A 194 1.91 8.70 1.77
C ARG A 194 2.00 10.24 1.94
N HIS A 195 0.94 10.87 2.43
CA HIS A 195 0.90 12.30 2.78
C HIS A 195 0.77 12.52 4.29
N GLY A 196 0.70 11.44 5.08
CA GLY A 196 0.52 11.48 6.53
C GLY A 196 -0.95 11.55 6.97
N GLU A 197 -1.90 11.55 6.05
CA GLU A 197 -3.33 11.67 6.35
C GLU A 197 -3.92 10.35 6.86
N LEU A 198 -4.85 10.43 7.83
CA LEU A 198 -5.43 9.26 8.48
C LEU A 198 -6.38 8.50 7.52
N LEU A 199 -6.17 7.20 7.36
CA LEU A 199 -7.04 6.35 6.55
C LEU A 199 -8.22 5.82 7.36
N THR A 200 -9.43 6.06 6.86
CA THR A 200 -10.62 5.35 7.33
C THR A 200 -10.58 3.88 6.88
N GLY A 201 -11.27 3.00 7.62
CA GLY A 201 -11.40 1.59 7.24
C GLY A 201 -11.97 1.35 5.83
N MET A 202 -12.73 2.30 5.27
CA MET A 202 -13.22 2.24 3.89
C MET A 202 -12.09 2.47 2.87
N GLN A 203 -11.25 3.50 3.09
CA GLN A 203 -10.10 3.77 2.22
C GLN A 203 -9.03 2.68 2.34
N LEU A 204 -8.83 2.12 3.54
CA LEU A 204 -7.92 1.00 3.75
C LEU A 204 -8.45 -0.27 3.05
N ALA A 205 -9.74 -0.59 3.16
CA ALA A 205 -10.34 -1.72 2.44
C ALA A 205 -10.27 -1.56 0.91
N GLU A 206 -10.43 -0.34 0.38
CA GLU A 206 -10.22 -0.07 -1.05
C GLU A 206 -8.76 -0.29 -1.47
N LYS A 207 -7.78 0.16 -0.67
CA LYS A 207 -6.35 -0.07 -0.92
C LYS A 207 -5.99 -1.55 -0.86
N ILE A 208 -6.43 -2.28 0.17
CA ILE A 208 -6.28 -3.74 0.29
C ILE A 208 -6.84 -4.43 -0.96
N LYS A 209 -8.04 -4.06 -1.41
CA LYS A 209 -8.64 -4.63 -2.61
C LYS A 209 -7.78 -4.37 -3.87
N ASN A 210 -7.35 -3.12 -4.09
CA ASN A 210 -6.56 -2.77 -5.28
C ASN A 210 -5.25 -3.58 -5.36
N VAL A 211 -4.51 -3.76 -4.25
CA VAL A 211 -3.28 -4.59 -4.26
C VAL A 211 -3.62 -6.08 -4.43
N SER A 212 -4.67 -6.55 -3.74
CA SER A 212 -5.15 -7.95 -3.84
C SER A 212 -5.57 -8.34 -5.26
N ASP A 213 -6.20 -7.44 -6.01
CA ASP A 213 -6.63 -7.71 -7.38
C ASP A 213 -5.44 -7.78 -8.35
N VAL A 214 -4.40 -6.98 -8.15
CA VAL A 214 -3.13 -7.09 -8.93
C VAL A 214 -2.34 -8.35 -8.57
N MET A 215 -2.33 -8.77 -7.30
CA MET A 215 -1.75 -10.06 -6.90
C MET A 215 -2.46 -11.28 -7.48
N LYS A 216 -3.78 -11.22 -7.69
CA LYS A 216 -4.54 -12.26 -8.41
C LYS A 216 -4.18 -12.30 -9.89
N LYS A 217 -3.98 -11.14 -10.51
CA LYS A 217 -3.56 -11.03 -11.91
C LYS A 217 -2.15 -11.58 -12.14
N HIS A 218 -1.25 -11.34 -11.19
CA HIS A 218 0.17 -11.75 -11.24
C HIS A 218 0.48 -12.77 -10.12
N CYS A 219 -0.13 -13.95 -10.23
CA CYS A 219 -0.14 -14.96 -9.17
C CYS A 219 1.19 -15.72 -8.99
N SER A 220 1.98 -15.91 -10.05
CA SER A 220 3.27 -16.61 -10.04
C SER A 220 4.19 -16.14 -11.17
N GLY A 221 5.51 -16.33 -11.04
CA GLY A 221 6.46 -16.32 -12.17
C GLY A 221 7.55 -15.23 -12.12
N PHE A 222 7.78 -14.61 -10.95
CA PHE A 222 8.81 -13.57 -10.82
C PHE A 222 10.22 -14.15 -10.66
N SER A 223 11.19 -13.57 -11.39
CA SER A 223 12.62 -13.90 -11.22
C SER A 223 13.18 -13.39 -9.88
N SER A 224 12.60 -12.34 -9.31
CA SER A 224 13.08 -11.68 -8.09
C SER A 224 11.98 -10.87 -7.38
N PRO A 225 12.14 -10.56 -6.08
CA PRO A 225 11.26 -9.64 -5.36
C PRO A 225 11.23 -8.25 -6.00
N CYS A 226 12.37 -7.77 -6.50
CA CYS A 226 12.46 -6.48 -7.17
C CYS A 226 11.64 -6.46 -8.47
N GLN A 227 11.67 -7.53 -9.27
CA GLN A 227 10.79 -7.64 -10.44
C GLN A 227 9.31 -7.65 -10.01
N MET A 228 8.94 -8.44 -8.99
CA MET A 228 7.57 -8.47 -8.46
C MET A 228 7.05 -7.06 -8.12
N ALA A 229 7.85 -6.27 -7.41
CA ALA A 229 7.51 -4.91 -7.04
C ALA A 229 7.37 -3.98 -8.27
N ILE A 230 8.28 -4.09 -9.24
CA ILE A 230 8.22 -3.35 -10.51
C ILE A 230 6.96 -3.72 -11.31
N THR A 231 6.65 -5.01 -11.50
CA THR A 231 5.44 -5.43 -12.21
C THR A 231 4.15 -4.99 -11.49
N PHE A 232 4.13 -4.98 -10.15
CA PHE A 232 2.99 -4.47 -9.37
C PHE A 232 2.81 -2.94 -9.47
N HIS A 233 3.91 -2.18 -9.54
CA HIS A 233 3.91 -0.74 -9.82
C HIS A 233 3.45 -0.46 -11.25
N ASN A 234 4.00 -1.18 -12.23
CA ASN A 234 3.69 -1.00 -13.65
C ASN A 234 2.23 -1.38 -13.97
N GLN A 235 1.70 -2.45 -13.35
CA GLN A 235 0.28 -2.77 -13.45
C GLN A 235 -0.60 -1.62 -12.93
N ARG A 236 -0.21 -0.99 -11.82
CA ARG A 236 -0.95 0.12 -11.23
C ARG A 236 -0.98 1.35 -12.15
N ALA A 237 0.09 1.62 -12.91
CA ALA A 237 0.15 2.68 -13.93
C ALA A 237 -0.84 2.39 -15.09
N LEU A 238 -0.84 1.17 -15.62
CA LEU A 238 -1.79 0.73 -16.66
C LEU A 238 -3.25 0.84 -16.18
N ASP A 239 -3.52 0.43 -14.93
CA ASP A 239 -4.85 0.50 -14.33
C ASP A 239 -5.32 1.95 -14.11
N SER A 240 -4.41 2.90 -13.84
CA SER A 240 -4.73 4.33 -13.85
C SER A 240 -5.13 4.79 -15.25
N ALA A 241 -4.33 4.46 -16.27
CA ALA A 241 -4.57 4.87 -17.64
C ALA A 241 -5.94 4.40 -18.19
N GLY A 242 -6.32 3.14 -17.91
CA GLY A 242 -7.65 2.62 -18.24
C GLY A 242 -8.78 3.37 -17.53
N LYS A 243 -8.64 3.64 -16.22
CA LYS A 243 -9.62 4.42 -15.44
C LYS A 243 -9.77 5.85 -15.98
N ASP A 244 -8.66 6.53 -16.24
CA ASP A 244 -8.62 7.89 -16.78
C ASP A 244 -9.16 8.01 -18.21
N GLN A 245 -8.96 6.97 -19.04
CA GLN A 245 -9.57 6.88 -20.36
C GLN A 245 -11.08 6.64 -20.26
N ALA A 246 -11.54 5.74 -19.39
CA ALA A 246 -12.96 5.50 -19.18
C ALA A 246 -13.72 6.75 -18.69
N VAL A 247 -13.10 7.56 -17.83
CA VAL A 247 -13.62 8.88 -17.42
C VAL A 247 -13.70 9.84 -18.61
N PHE A 248 -12.65 9.95 -19.41
CA PHE A 248 -12.61 10.79 -20.62
C PHE A 248 -13.70 10.39 -21.64
N LEU A 249 -13.82 9.09 -21.94
CA LEU A 249 -14.86 8.53 -22.82
C LEU A 249 -16.26 8.85 -22.33
N LYS A 250 -16.53 8.66 -21.02
CA LYS A 250 -17.82 8.97 -20.40
C LYS A 250 -18.19 10.45 -20.50
N GLU A 251 -17.22 11.35 -20.34
CA GLU A 251 -17.38 12.79 -20.51
C GLU A 251 -17.66 13.16 -21.98
N LYS A 252 -16.90 12.62 -22.94
CA LYS A 252 -17.13 12.90 -24.37
C LYS A 252 -18.44 12.29 -24.87
N ASP A 253 -18.84 11.12 -24.38
CA ASP A 253 -20.15 10.53 -24.70
C ASP A 253 -21.31 11.37 -24.16
N GLY A 254 -21.26 11.75 -22.88
CA GLY A 254 -22.26 12.64 -22.27
C GLY A 254 -22.39 13.97 -23.02
N ASN A 255 -21.27 14.57 -23.43
CA ASN A 255 -21.26 15.78 -24.25
C ASN A 255 -21.85 15.53 -25.66
N SER A 256 -21.54 14.41 -26.31
CA SER A 256 -22.04 14.08 -27.65
C SER A 256 -23.55 13.77 -27.72
N ARG A 257 -24.20 13.50 -26.58
CA ARG A 257 -25.67 13.35 -26.49
C ARG A 257 -26.42 14.69 -26.59
N ASN A 258 -25.74 15.81 -26.33
CA ASN A 258 -26.32 17.15 -26.43
C ASN A 258 -26.04 17.75 -27.83
N MET A 259 -27.10 18.20 -28.53
CA MET A 259 -27.03 18.73 -29.89
C MET A 259 -25.99 19.85 -30.05
N PHE A 260 -26.07 20.91 -29.22
CA PHE A 260 -25.18 22.07 -29.31
C PHE A 260 -23.72 21.72 -28.97
N LYS A 261 -23.48 20.82 -28.01
CA LYS A 261 -22.13 20.35 -27.67
C LYS A 261 -21.53 19.45 -28.75
N CYS A 262 -22.34 18.58 -29.37
CA CYS A 262 -21.90 17.70 -30.46
C CYS A 262 -21.55 18.50 -31.72
N LEU A 263 -22.40 19.45 -32.13
CA LEU A 263 -22.15 20.25 -33.33
C LEU A 263 -20.96 21.23 -33.22
N LYS A 264 -20.48 21.53 -32.00
CA LYS A 264 -19.29 22.36 -31.77
C LYS A 264 -17.96 21.72 -32.19
N VAL A 265 -17.89 20.39 -32.35
CA VAL A 265 -16.63 19.69 -32.70
C VAL A 265 -16.86 18.77 -33.89
N GLN A 266 -16.24 19.10 -35.02
CA GLN A 266 -16.29 18.29 -36.23
C GLN A 266 -15.71 16.89 -35.99
N PRO A 267 -16.24 15.82 -36.64
CA PRO A 267 -15.74 14.46 -36.45
C PRO A 267 -14.24 14.26 -36.78
N SER A 268 -13.66 15.10 -37.65
CA SER A 268 -12.21 15.11 -37.91
C SER A 268 -11.40 15.58 -36.70
N GLU A 269 -11.84 16.65 -36.05
CA GLU A 269 -11.15 17.23 -34.89
C GLU A 269 -11.36 16.37 -33.65
N MET A 270 -12.52 15.73 -33.52
CA MET A 270 -12.73 14.69 -32.51
C MET A 270 -11.79 13.50 -32.73
N ALA A 271 -11.58 13.04 -33.97
CA ALA A 271 -10.62 11.97 -34.24
C ALA A 271 -9.17 12.38 -33.91
N LYS A 272 -8.75 13.60 -34.26
CA LYS A 272 -7.44 14.14 -33.85
C LYS A 272 -7.27 14.19 -32.33
N LEU A 273 -8.31 14.62 -31.61
CA LEU A 273 -8.31 14.68 -30.14
C LEU A 273 -8.09 13.29 -29.52
N PHE A 274 -8.71 12.23 -30.06
CA PHE A 274 -8.49 10.86 -29.60
C PHE A 274 -7.08 10.33 -29.91
N VAL A 275 -6.52 10.64 -31.09
CA VAL A 275 -5.11 10.30 -31.41
C VAL A 275 -4.14 10.99 -30.45
N GLU A 276 -4.36 12.27 -30.15
CA GLU A 276 -3.50 13.01 -29.22
C GLU A 276 -3.67 12.54 -27.76
N ARG A 277 -4.91 12.26 -27.31
CA ARG A 277 -5.16 11.62 -26.01
C ARG A 277 -4.44 10.27 -25.88
N ARG A 278 -4.46 9.43 -26.93
CA ARG A 278 -3.77 8.13 -26.94
C ARG A 278 -2.25 8.29 -26.76
N ARG A 279 -1.62 9.21 -27.50
CA ARG A 279 -0.19 9.54 -27.32
C ARG A 279 0.13 10.02 -25.91
N GLN A 280 -0.72 10.87 -25.33
CA GLN A 280 -0.52 11.42 -23.99
C GLN A 280 -0.61 10.34 -22.91
N VAL A 281 -1.60 9.44 -23.01
CA VAL A 281 -1.77 8.31 -22.09
C VAL A 281 -0.57 7.36 -22.18
N LEU A 282 -0.16 6.96 -23.39
CA LEU A 282 0.99 6.04 -23.59
C LEU A 282 2.31 6.66 -23.12
N ARG A 283 2.54 7.95 -23.40
CA ARG A 283 3.71 8.68 -22.88
C ARG A 283 3.71 8.73 -21.36
N TRP A 284 2.56 9.00 -20.75
CA TRP A 284 2.43 9.05 -19.30
C TRP A 284 2.73 7.69 -18.68
N CYS A 285 2.14 6.59 -19.19
CA CYS A 285 2.45 5.23 -18.73
C CYS A 285 3.94 4.92 -18.80
N ARG A 286 4.60 5.13 -19.94
CA ARG A 286 6.06 4.88 -20.09
C ARG A 286 6.92 5.78 -19.17
N THR A 287 6.38 6.89 -18.66
CA THR A 287 7.09 7.77 -17.70
C THR A 287 6.85 7.36 -16.25
N ASP A 288 5.69 6.77 -15.95
CA ASP A 288 5.28 6.32 -14.61
C ASP A 288 5.77 4.89 -14.30
N MET A 289 5.95 4.05 -15.32
CA MET A 289 6.46 2.68 -15.21
C MET A 289 7.96 2.65 -14.84
N ARG A 290 8.33 1.67 -14.00
CA ARG A 290 9.69 1.38 -13.55
C ARG A 290 10.36 0.31 -14.41
N GLU A 291 11.69 0.35 -14.45
CA GLU A 291 12.57 -0.56 -15.16
C GLU A 291 13.55 -1.24 -14.18
N PRO A 292 14.10 -2.43 -14.47
CA PRO A 292 13.90 -3.23 -15.69
C PRO A 292 12.57 -4.00 -15.69
N ALA A 293 11.79 -3.87 -16.77
CA ALA A 293 10.53 -4.55 -17.00
C ALA A 293 10.44 -4.99 -18.48
N PRO A 294 10.96 -6.18 -18.85
CA PRO A 294 10.95 -6.64 -20.25
C PRO A 294 9.55 -6.76 -20.86
N GLU A 295 8.50 -6.86 -20.02
CA GLU A 295 7.10 -6.86 -20.43
C GLU A 295 6.55 -5.47 -20.82
N THR A 296 7.23 -4.35 -20.50
CA THR A 296 6.74 -2.97 -20.68
C THR A 296 6.24 -2.69 -22.10
N GLU A 297 7.04 -3.00 -23.13
CA GLU A 297 6.69 -2.68 -24.52
C GLU A 297 5.52 -3.52 -25.04
N ALA A 298 5.35 -4.76 -24.56
CA ALA A 298 4.20 -5.58 -24.88
C ALA A 298 2.91 -5.03 -24.22
N GLN A 299 3.00 -4.64 -22.94
CA GLN A 299 1.89 -4.02 -22.20
C GLN A 299 1.45 -2.68 -22.79
N LEU A 300 2.40 -1.83 -23.20
CA LEU A 300 2.11 -0.56 -23.88
C LEU A 300 1.50 -0.78 -25.28
N THR A 301 1.88 -1.85 -25.97
CA THR A 301 1.27 -2.24 -27.27
C THR A 301 -0.17 -2.73 -27.10
N GLU A 302 -0.43 -3.56 -26.09
CA GLU A 302 -1.80 -4.00 -25.73
C GLU A 302 -2.68 -2.81 -25.35
N LEU A 303 -2.16 -1.89 -24.53
CA LEU A 303 -2.85 -0.65 -24.17
C LEU A 303 -3.12 0.24 -25.41
N GLU A 304 -2.17 0.39 -26.33
CA GLU A 304 -2.44 1.17 -27.57
C GLU A 304 -3.55 0.52 -28.41
N ALA A 305 -3.60 -0.80 -28.50
CA ALA A 305 -4.65 -1.52 -29.21
C ALA A 305 -6.04 -1.32 -28.55
N GLU A 306 -6.12 -1.41 -27.22
CA GLU A 306 -7.36 -1.14 -26.49
C GLU A 306 -7.84 0.30 -26.65
N LEU A 307 -6.97 1.29 -26.38
CA LEU A 307 -7.29 2.71 -26.52
C LEU A 307 -7.77 3.06 -27.94
N THR A 308 -7.27 2.34 -28.95
CA THR A 308 -7.69 2.49 -30.35
C THR A 308 -9.08 1.91 -30.59
N ARG A 309 -9.33 0.67 -30.14
CA ARG A 309 -10.62 -0.03 -30.24
C ARG A 309 -11.75 0.77 -29.58
N GLU A 310 -11.49 1.35 -28.41
CA GLU A 310 -12.43 2.24 -27.73
C GLU A 310 -12.70 3.53 -28.51
N ALA A 311 -11.64 4.18 -29.00
CA ALA A 311 -11.74 5.41 -29.79
C ALA A 311 -12.57 5.22 -31.06
N GLU A 312 -12.37 4.11 -31.79
CA GLU A 312 -13.14 3.79 -33.00
C GLU A 312 -14.63 3.57 -32.69
N THR A 313 -14.92 2.79 -31.65
CA THR A 313 -16.29 2.52 -31.15
C THR A 313 -17.01 3.81 -30.76
N PHE A 314 -16.31 4.72 -30.09
CA PHE A 314 -16.81 6.05 -29.77
C PHE A 314 -17.03 6.91 -31.03
N LEU A 315 -16.05 6.97 -31.95
CA LEU A 315 -16.07 7.86 -33.11
C LEU A 315 -17.14 7.49 -34.13
N ASP A 316 -17.44 6.21 -34.33
CA ASP A 316 -18.61 5.78 -35.12
C ASP A 316 -19.93 6.27 -34.50
N SER A 317 -20.11 6.00 -33.20
CA SER A 317 -21.27 6.47 -32.42
C SER A 317 -21.39 8.01 -32.40
N TYR A 318 -20.26 8.72 -32.44
CA TYR A 318 -20.18 10.17 -32.55
C TYR A 318 -20.62 10.66 -33.93
N ARG A 319 -20.05 10.11 -35.02
CA ARG A 319 -20.40 10.47 -36.42
C ARG A 319 -21.90 10.29 -36.70
N LYS A 320 -22.49 9.18 -36.21
CA LYS A 320 -23.93 8.90 -36.32
C LYS A 320 -24.79 9.97 -35.63
N ARG A 321 -24.43 10.38 -34.41
CA ARG A 321 -25.10 11.46 -33.66
C ARG A 321 -24.93 12.82 -34.33
N PHE A 322 -23.69 13.16 -34.72
CA PHE A 322 -23.37 14.42 -35.41
C PHE A 322 -24.21 14.58 -36.68
N LYS A 323 -24.22 13.58 -37.58
CA LYS A 323 -25.02 13.63 -38.82
C LYS A 323 -26.52 13.84 -38.55
N LYS A 324 -27.08 13.15 -37.54
CA LYS A 324 -28.49 13.35 -37.13
C LYS A 324 -28.75 14.79 -36.68
N PHE A 325 -27.88 15.35 -35.84
CA PHE A 325 -28.02 16.71 -35.34
C PHE A 325 -27.82 17.77 -36.44
N SER A 326 -26.91 17.57 -37.40
CA SER A 326 -26.74 18.48 -38.54
C SER A 326 -28.02 18.57 -39.39
N ILE A 327 -28.71 17.44 -39.61
CA ILE A 327 -29.96 17.40 -40.37
C ILE A 327 -31.09 18.12 -39.61
N LEU A 328 -31.26 17.88 -38.31
CA LEU A 328 -32.28 18.58 -37.52
C LEU A 328 -32.01 20.10 -37.42
N GLY A 329 -30.74 20.49 -37.20
CA GLY A 329 -30.36 21.91 -37.15
C GLY A 329 -30.55 22.63 -38.49
N GLY A 330 -30.21 21.98 -39.61
CA GLY A 330 -30.45 22.52 -40.95
C GLY A 330 -31.93 22.64 -41.30
N ALA A 331 -32.76 21.65 -40.91
CA ALA A 331 -34.20 21.71 -41.11
C ALA A 331 -34.87 22.85 -40.32
N GLY A 332 -34.43 23.10 -39.08
CA GLY A 332 -34.94 24.20 -38.25
C GLY A 332 -34.63 25.60 -38.82
N ALA A 333 -33.58 25.73 -39.63
CA ALA A 333 -33.22 26.97 -40.31
C ALA A 333 -33.94 27.19 -41.67
N LEU A 334 -34.85 26.29 -42.06
CA LEU A 334 -35.64 26.37 -43.29
C LEU A 334 -37.13 26.71 -43.06
N PHE A 335 -37.49 27.02 -41.82
CA PHE A 335 -38.86 27.35 -41.36
C PHE A 335 -38.89 28.64 -40.50
N LEU A 336 -37.91 29.53 -40.72
CA LEU A 336 -37.79 30.88 -40.14
C LEU A 336 -37.42 31.87 -41.25
#